data_AF-A0A352REX6-F1
#
_entry.id   AF-A0A352REX6-F1
#
_cell.length_a   1.000
_cell.length_b   1.000
_cell.length_c   1.000
_cell.angle_alpha   90.00
_cell.angle_beta   90.00
_cell.angle_gamma   90.00
#
_symmetry.space_group_name_H-M   'P 1'
#
loop_
_entity.id
_entity.type
_entity.pdbx_description
1 polymer ?
#
loop_
_entity_poly.entity_id
_entity_poly.type
_entity_poly.pdbx_seq_one_letter_code
_entity_poly.pdbx_strand_id
1 'polypeptide(L)'
;APFAIIGSIGVVAGIPNFHRVLQKNEVDYHLFTAGKYKRTVTPFTEVTDEGKQKLQDDITAIHEAFKRLIKEGRPDVDIEEIATGEYWLASQAKEKGLVDEIMTSDDYLGSKLDDCEVIEITTETEQNRIEKLIEGGASLFRQWTSSRIPGAGEELEDVRQRFR
;
A
#
# COMPACT_ATOMS: atom_id res chain seq x y z
N ALA A 1 -6.16 0.28 19.07
CA ALA A 1 -6.86 -0.97 19.47
C ALA A 1 -5.92 -1.89 20.24
N PRO A 2 -6.41 -2.74 21.15
CA PRO A 2 -5.56 -3.59 22.00
C PRO A 2 -4.61 -4.53 21.24
N PHE A 3 -5.04 -5.03 20.09
CA PHE A 3 -4.27 -5.93 19.22
C PHE A 3 -3.55 -5.20 18.07
N ALA A 4 -3.44 -3.87 18.13
CA ALA A 4 -2.70 -3.12 17.11
C ALA A 4 -1.21 -3.48 17.17
N ILE A 5 -0.58 -3.55 16.00
CA ILE A 5 0.86 -3.72 15.84
C ILE A 5 1.45 -2.34 15.54
N ILE A 6 2.39 -1.91 16.37
CA ILE A 6 3.04 -0.60 16.32
C ILE A 6 4.56 -0.81 16.29
N GLY A 7 5.30 0.08 15.64
CA GLY A 7 6.75 0.00 15.51
C GLY A 7 7.15 -0.09 14.04
N SER A 8 8.00 -1.06 13.70
CA SER A 8 8.66 -1.16 12.39
C SER A 8 9.47 0.10 12.08
N ILE A 9 10.17 0.60 13.09
CA ILE A 9 11.01 1.79 12.97
C ILE A 9 12.36 1.32 12.43
N GLY A 10 12.45 1.32 11.11
CA GLY A 10 13.64 0.91 10.38
C GLY A 10 13.43 1.14 8.88
N VAL A 11 14.51 1.04 8.11
CA VAL A 11 14.47 1.23 6.66
C VAL A 11 15.19 0.06 6.01
N VAL A 12 14.52 -0.60 5.08
CA VAL A 12 15.07 -1.72 4.32
C VAL A 12 14.85 -1.48 2.82
N ALA A 13 15.84 -1.83 2.01
CA ALA A 13 15.70 -1.90 0.57
C ALA A 13 16.13 -3.28 0.07
N GLY A 14 15.20 -4.00 -0.54
CA GLY A 14 15.45 -5.27 -1.22
C GLY A 14 15.22 -5.11 -2.71
N ILE A 15 16.25 -5.41 -3.52
CA ILE A 15 16.15 -5.33 -4.99
C ILE A 15 16.60 -6.67 -5.57
N PRO A 16 15.71 -7.45 -6.22
CA PRO A 16 16.11 -8.66 -6.91
C PRO A 16 17.00 -8.30 -8.11
N ASN A 17 18.02 -9.11 -8.39
CA ASN A 17 18.93 -8.89 -9.51
C ASN A 17 18.82 -10.01 -10.56
N PHE A 18 18.34 -9.63 -11.74
CA PHE A 18 18.14 -10.46 -12.92
C PHE A 18 19.26 -10.31 -13.95
N HIS A 19 20.29 -9.51 -13.69
CA HIS A 19 21.40 -9.27 -14.63
C HIS A 19 22.01 -10.56 -15.16
N ARG A 20 22.27 -11.53 -14.26
CA ARG A 20 22.83 -12.85 -14.61
C ARG A 20 21.88 -13.69 -15.46
N VAL A 21 20.57 -13.55 -15.25
CA VAL A 21 19.55 -14.26 -16.04
C VAL A 21 19.51 -13.69 -17.45
N LEU A 22 19.54 -12.37 -17.59
CA LEU A 22 19.57 -11.71 -18.90
C LEU A 22 20.82 -12.08 -19.69
N GLN A 23 22.00 -12.02 -19.05
CA GLN A 23 23.26 -12.45 -19.67
C GLN A 23 23.22 -13.90 -20.16
N LYS A 24 22.66 -14.83 -19.37
CA LYS A 24 22.54 -16.25 -19.74
C LYS A 24 21.63 -16.47 -20.95
N ASN A 25 20.64 -15.61 -21.16
CA ASN A 25 19.68 -15.70 -22.26
C ASN A 25 20.01 -14.74 -23.41
N GLU A 26 21.22 -14.16 -23.44
CA GLU A 26 21.67 -13.25 -24.50
C GLU A 26 20.71 -12.06 -24.70
N VAL A 27 20.11 -11.57 -23.60
CA VAL A 27 19.22 -10.40 -23.61
C VAL A 27 19.99 -9.17 -23.19
N ASP A 28 20.07 -8.19 -24.09
CA ASP A 28 20.68 -6.89 -23.83
C ASP A 28 19.71 -5.95 -23.09
N TYR A 29 20.21 -5.32 -22.02
CA TYR A 29 19.52 -4.26 -21.30
C TYR A 29 20.34 -2.96 -21.36
N HIS A 30 19.85 -1.99 -22.13
CA HIS A 30 20.49 -0.67 -22.23
C HIS A 30 19.80 0.32 -21.29
N LEU A 31 20.57 0.86 -20.35
CA LEU A 31 20.11 1.88 -19.40
C LEU A 31 20.80 3.21 -19.66
N PHE A 32 20.00 4.22 -19.95
CA PHE A 32 20.47 5.61 -20.10
C PHE A 32 19.99 6.42 -18.90
N THR A 33 20.90 7.16 -18.25
CA THR A 33 20.57 8.01 -17.11
C THR A 33 21.20 9.39 -17.27
N ALA A 34 20.53 10.41 -16.73
CA ALA A 34 21.09 11.75 -16.58
C ALA A 34 21.55 11.92 -15.12
N GLY A 35 22.84 12.15 -14.91
CA GLY A 35 23.45 12.28 -13.58
C GLY A 35 23.94 10.94 -12.99
N LYS A 36 25.15 10.95 -12.40
CA LYS A 36 25.89 9.76 -11.96
C LYS A 36 25.10 8.83 -11.03
N TYR A 37 24.19 9.36 -10.22
CA TYR A 37 23.49 8.62 -9.16
C TYR A 37 21.97 8.56 -9.32
N LYS A 38 21.42 8.91 -10.50
CA LYS A 38 19.96 8.89 -10.70
C LYS A 38 19.36 7.48 -10.66
N ARG A 39 20.21 6.46 -10.80
CA ARG A 39 19.84 5.06 -10.57
C ARG A 39 21.01 4.26 -10.02
N THR A 40 21.08 4.20 -8.69
CA THR A 40 22.21 3.64 -7.94
C THR A 40 22.28 2.11 -8.00
N VAL A 41 21.14 1.43 -7.91
CA VAL A 41 21.00 -0.03 -8.01
C VAL A 41 19.77 -0.33 -8.86
N THR A 42 19.85 -1.34 -9.74
CA THR A 42 18.77 -1.70 -10.65
C THR A 42 18.59 -3.22 -10.69
N PRO A 43 17.37 -3.71 -10.99
CA PRO A 43 17.16 -5.14 -11.13
C PRO A 43 17.89 -5.79 -12.31
N PHE A 44 18.32 -5.03 -13.31
CA PHE A 44 18.73 -5.58 -14.61
C PHE A 44 20.20 -5.34 -14.96
N THR A 45 20.88 -4.49 -14.19
CA THR A 45 22.31 -4.20 -14.35
C THR A 45 23.12 -4.89 -13.27
N GLU A 46 24.42 -5.01 -13.50
CA GLU A 46 25.36 -5.38 -12.44
C GLU A 46 25.30 -4.36 -11.29
N VAL A 47 25.42 -4.84 -10.05
CA VAL A 47 25.46 -4.00 -8.85
C VAL A 47 26.90 -3.63 -8.54
N THR A 48 27.27 -2.38 -8.80
CA THR A 48 28.62 -1.85 -8.50
C THR A 48 28.77 -1.56 -7.01
N ASP A 49 30.00 -1.56 -6.50
CA ASP A 49 30.26 -1.23 -5.09
C ASP A 49 29.96 0.23 -4.76
N GLU A 50 30.23 1.15 -5.68
CA GLU A 50 29.79 2.55 -5.57
C GLU A 50 28.27 2.66 -5.45
N GLY A 51 27.53 1.84 -6.19
CA GLY A 51 26.08 1.78 -6.12
C GLY A 51 25.58 1.23 -4.78
N LYS A 52 26.19 0.14 -4.29
CA LYS A 52 25.85 -0.40 -2.96
C LYS A 52 26.07 0.63 -1.86
N GLN A 53 27.23 1.30 -1.86
CA GLN A 53 27.57 2.27 -0.84
C GLN A 53 26.58 3.45 -0.86
N LYS A 54 26.31 4.01 -2.04
CA LYS A 54 25.37 5.14 -2.15
C LYS A 54 23.96 4.76 -1.71
N LEU A 55 23.49 3.55 -2.01
CA LEU A 55 22.18 3.06 -1.53
C LEU A 55 22.20 2.86 0.00
N GLN A 56 23.29 2.35 0.56
CA GLN A 56 23.46 2.22 2.01
C GLN A 56 23.43 3.58 2.71
N ASP A 57 24.10 4.59 2.13
CA ASP A 57 24.09 5.97 2.64
C ASP A 57 22.66 6.54 2.61
N ASP A 58 21.91 6.30 1.53
CA ASP A 58 20.51 6.73 1.41
C ASP A 58 19.61 6.08 2.47
N ILE A 59 19.71 4.76 2.66
CA ILE A 59 18.96 4.04 3.70
C ILE A 59 19.28 4.59 5.09
N THR A 60 20.56 4.84 5.36
CA THR A 60 21.02 5.39 6.64
C THR A 60 20.47 6.79 6.86
N ALA A 61 20.53 7.66 5.84
CA ALA A 61 20.02 9.02 5.93
C ALA A 61 18.49 9.06 6.16
N ILE A 62 17.72 8.18 5.50
CA ILE A 62 16.28 8.06 5.72
C ILE A 62 16.00 7.56 7.14
N HIS A 63 16.76 6.57 7.62
CA HIS A 63 16.58 6.06 8.97
C HIS A 63 16.83 7.14 10.03
N GLU A 64 17.89 7.94 9.88
CA GLU A 64 18.18 9.06 10.78
C GLU A 64 17.12 10.17 10.71
N ALA A 65 16.55 10.44 9.52
CA ALA A 65 15.42 11.34 9.39
C ALA A 65 14.16 10.83 10.12
N PHE A 66 13.89 9.53 10.01
CA PHE A 66 12.77 8.89 10.71
C PHE A 66 12.95 8.96 12.24
N LYS A 67 14.13 8.64 12.76
CA LYS A 67 14.44 8.78 14.19
C LYS A 67 14.21 10.20 14.71
N ARG A 68 14.64 11.20 13.95
CA ARG A 68 14.44 12.61 14.29
C ARG A 68 12.97 12.98 14.37
N LEU A 69 12.16 12.57 13.40
CA LEU A 69 10.72 12.81 13.40
C LEU A 69 10.05 12.22 14.65
N ILE A 70 10.45 11.01 15.06
CA ILE A 70 9.94 10.40 16.28
C ILE A 70 10.35 11.21 17.51
N LYS A 71 11.61 11.63 17.60
CA LYS A 71 12.10 12.43 18.72
C LYS A 71 11.46 13.81 18.82
N GLU A 72 11.12 14.43 17.70
CA GLU A 72 10.38 15.70 17.67
C GLU A 72 8.96 15.54 18.25
N GLY A 73 8.27 14.44 17.92
CA GLY A 73 6.93 14.17 18.44
C GLY A 73 6.90 13.54 19.84
N ARG A 74 7.93 12.77 20.21
CA ARG A 74 8.04 12.00 21.45
C ARG A 74 9.46 12.12 22.05
N PRO A 75 9.80 13.27 22.67
CA PRO A 75 11.15 13.56 23.14
C PRO A 75 11.69 12.57 24.18
N ASP A 76 10.80 12.03 25.03
CA ASP A 76 11.16 11.19 26.17
C ASP A 76 11.41 9.72 25.81
N VAL A 77 11.08 9.30 24.59
CA VAL A 77 11.22 7.90 24.16
C VAL A 77 12.70 7.54 23.94
N ASP A 78 13.15 6.38 24.40
CA ASP A 78 14.50 5.89 24.07
C ASP A 78 14.55 5.48 22.59
N ILE A 79 15.26 6.27 21.77
CA ILE A 79 15.30 6.06 20.32
C ILE A 79 16.11 4.81 19.93
N GLU A 80 17.13 4.48 20.70
CA GLU A 80 18.01 3.34 20.39
C GLU A 80 17.31 2.03 20.73
N GLU A 81 16.42 2.03 21.73
CA GLU A 81 15.60 0.87 22.08
C GLU A 81 14.52 0.56 21.04
N ILE A 82 13.99 1.57 20.35
CA ILE A 82 12.84 1.41 19.43
C ILE A 82 13.22 1.40 17.95
N ALA A 83 14.37 1.94 17.55
CA ALA A 83 14.77 2.07 16.15
C ALA A 83 15.53 0.83 15.64
N THR A 84 15.08 -0.36 16.05
CA THR A 84 15.68 -1.66 15.73
C THR A 84 15.03 -2.34 14.52
N GLY A 85 13.89 -1.82 14.05
CA GLY A 85 13.04 -2.43 13.02
C GLY A 85 12.03 -3.45 13.56
N GLU A 86 12.03 -3.71 14.86
CA GLU A 86 11.05 -4.59 15.51
C GLU A 86 9.65 -3.96 15.57
N TYR A 87 8.66 -4.81 15.85
CA TYR A 87 7.29 -4.40 16.10
C TYR A 87 6.82 -4.90 17.46
N TRP A 88 5.81 -4.22 17.99
CA TRP A 88 5.26 -4.47 19.31
C TRP A 88 3.74 -4.45 19.27
N LEU A 89 3.11 -5.22 20.15
CA LEU A 89 1.68 -5.07 20.41
C LEU A 89 1.42 -3.72 21.10
N ALA A 90 0.19 -3.22 21.00
CA ALA A 90 -0.18 -1.90 21.52
C ALA A 90 0.19 -1.68 22.99
N SER A 91 0.07 -2.70 23.85
CA SER A 91 0.47 -2.64 25.27
C SER A 91 1.96 -2.35 25.44
N GLN A 92 2.81 -3.11 24.76
CA GLN A 92 4.27 -2.94 24.77
C GLN A 92 4.68 -1.60 24.14
N ALA A 93 4.00 -1.19 23.07
CA ALA A 93 4.23 0.11 22.44
C ALA A 93 3.89 1.27 23.39
N LYS A 94 2.85 1.13 24.23
CA LYS A 94 2.51 2.12 25.26
C LYS A 94 3.58 2.19 26.34
N GLU A 95 4.09 1.06 26.80
CA GLU A 95 5.22 1.00 27.76
C GLU A 95 6.48 1.69 27.22
N LYS A 96 6.74 1.55 25.93
CA LYS A 96 7.85 2.23 25.22
C LYS A 96 7.57 3.69 24.87
N GLY A 97 6.39 4.21 25.25
CA GLY A 97 5.99 5.59 24.96
C GLY A 97 5.76 5.86 23.48
N LEU A 98 5.50 4.86 22.63
CA LEU A 98 5.19 5.01 21.20
C LEU A 98 3.72 5.35 20.90
N VAL A 99 2.83 5.12 21.87
CA VAL A 99 1.41 5.49 21.81
C VAL A 99 0.98 6.05 23.17
N ASP A 100 0.01 6.96 23.14
CA ASP A 100 -0.46 7.64 24.35
C ASP A 100 -1.60 6.85 25.01
N GLU A 101 -2.52 6.34 24.19
CA GLU A 101 -3.73 5.65 24.63
C GLU A 101 -3.99 4.39 23.79
N ILE A 102 -4.62 3.40 24.42
CA ILE A 102 -5.03 2.15 23.74
C ILE A 102 -6.55 2.07 23.79
N MET A 103 -7.19 2.33 22.66
CA MET A 103 -8.64 2.22 22.50
C MET A 103 -9.02 1.87 21.06
N THR A 104 -10.28 1.54 20.82
CA THR A 104 -10.81 1.39 19.45
C THR A 104 -11.22 2.76 18.87
N SER A 105 -11.46 2.81 17.55
CA SER A 105 -12.00 4.01 16.90
C SER A 105 -13.34 4.42 17.51
N ASP A 106 -14.19 3.44 17.81
CA ASP A 106 -15.55 3.64 18.30
C ASP A 106 -15.53 4.16 19.73
N ASP A 107 -14.65 3.61 20.58
CA ASP A 107 -14.42 4.13 21.94
C ASP A 107 -13.93 5.59 21.88
N TYR A 108 -13.01 5.90 20.96
CA TYR A 108 -12.49 7.26 20.80
C TYR A 108 -13.59 8.23 20.36
N LEU A 109 -14.36 7.90 19.32
CA LEU A 109 -15.46 8.76 18.85
C LEU A 109 -16.55 8.91 19.91
N GLY A 110 -16.91 7.81 20.58
CA GLY A 110 -17.84 7.82 21.70
C GLY A 110 -17.41 8.77 22.81
N SER A 111 -16.12 8.77 23.17
CA SER A 111 -15.55 9.70 24.17
C SER A 111 -15.60 11.18 23.78
N LYS A 112 -15.83 11.49 22.49
CA LYS A 112 -15.91 12.87 21.98
C LYS A 112 -17.32 13.38 21.78
N LEU A 113 -18.34 12.52 21.87
CA LEU A 113 -19.74 12.93 21.68
C LEU A 113 -20.21 13.95 22.74
N ASP A 114 -19.63 13.91 23.94
CA ASP A 114 -20.01 14.82 25.03
C ASP A 114 -19.40 16.23 24.86
N ASP A 115 -18.21 16.32 24.24
CA ASP A 115 -17.42 17.56 24.15
C ASP A 115 -17.41 18.18 22.73
N CYS A 116 -17.84 17.43 21.72
CA CYS A 116 -17.70 17.80 20.32
C CYS A 116 -18.95 17.44 19.51
N GLU A 117 -19.28 18.27 18.53
CA GLU A 117 -20.25 17.91 17.50
C GLU A 117 -19.62 16.89 16.55
N VAL A 118 -20.11 15.65 16.57
CA VAL A 118 -19.66 14.58 15.68
C VAL A 118 -20.57 14.54 14.46
N ILE A 119 -20.01 14.79 13.28
CA ILE A 119 -20.73 14.82 12.01
C ILE A 119 -20.38 13.55 11.23
N GLU A 120 -21.38 12.75 10.89
CA GLU A 120 -21.22 11.64 9.97
C GLU A 120 -21.20 12.15 8.53
N ILE A 121 -20.11 11.89 7.81
CA ILE A 121 -20.00 12.20 6.38
C ILE A 121 -20.15 10.89 5.61
N THR A 122 -21.32 10.68 5.04
CA THR A 122 -21.55 9.61 4.07
C THR A 122 -21.21 10.12 2.68
N THR A 123 -20.14 9.61 2.08
CA THR A 123 -19.91 9.80 0.65
C THR A 123 -20.76 8.81 -0.13
N GLU A 124 -21.76 9.28 -0.86
CA GLU A 124 -22.39 8.48 -1.90
C GLU A 124 -21.36 8.23 -3.00
N THR A 125 -20.73 7.06 -3.00
CA THR A 125 -19.95 6.60 -4.14
C THR A 125 -20.89 6.56 -5.34
N GLU A 126 -20.62 7.32 -6.40
CA GLU A 126 -21.45 7.38 -7.63
C GLU A 126 -21.62 6.03 -8.36
N GLN A 127 -21.16 4.91 -7.79
CA GLN A 127 -21.36 3.57 -8.32
C GLN A 127 -22.85 3.29 -8.61
N ASN A 128 -23.78 3.76 -7.77
CA ASN A 128 -25.20 3.57 -7.98
C ASN A 128 -25.75 4.18 -9.27
N ARG A 129 -25.15 5.25 -9.83
CA ARG A 129 -25.66 5.89 -11.06
C ARG A 129 -25.13 5.19 -12.30
N ILE A 130 -23.85 4.81 -12.32
CA ILE A 130 -23.25 4.07 -13.43
C ILE A 130 -23.83 2.66 -13.49
N GLU A 131 -24.01 1.99 -12.34
CA GLU A 131 -24.62 0.66 -12.27
C GLU A 131 -26.09 0.69 -12.74
N LYS A 132 -26.89 1.66 -12.30
CA LYS A 132 -28.26 1.87 -12.82
C LYS A 132 -28.29 2.20 -14.32
N LEU A 133 -27.30 2.90 -14.86
CA LEU A 133 -27.21 3.21 -16.28
C LEU A 133 -26.82 1.98 -17.10
N ILE A 134 -25.92 1.14 -16.58
CA ILE A 134 -25.51 -0.14 -17.18
C ILE A 134 -26.68 -1.13 -17.14
N GLU A 135 -27.41 -1.23 -16.03
CA GLU A 135 -28.62 -2.05 -15.93
C GLU A 135 -29.73 -1.57 -16.89
N GLY A 136 -29.97 -0.27 -16.94
CA GLY A 136 -30.89 0.35 -17.88
C GLY A 136 -30.51 0.06 -19.34
N GLY A 137 -29.24 0.24 -19.70
CA GLY A 137 -28.71 -0.06 -21.02
C GLY A 137 -28.75 -1.55 -21.37
N ALA A 138 -28.46 -2.43 -20.42
CA ALA A 138 -28.52 -3.87 -20.61
C ALA A 138 -29.96 -4.36 -20.79
N SER A 139 -30.95 -3.77 -20.09
CA SER A 139 -32.37 -4.10 -20.27
C SER A 139 -32.90 -3.67 -21.65
N LEU A 140 -32.52 -2.48 -22.11
CA LEU A 140 -32.86 -1.98 -23.45
C LEU A 140 -32.18 -2.81 -24.55
N PHE A 141 -30.91 -3.19 -24.34
CA PHE A 141 -30.20 -4.06 -25.27
C PHE A 141 -30.85 -5.45 -25.33
N ARG A 142 -31.23 -6.03 -24.17
CA ARG A 142 -31.93 -7.32 -24.10
C ARG A 142 -33.30 -7.29 -24.77
N GLN A 143 -34.05 -6.20 -24.61
CA GLN A 143 -35.34 -5.99 -25.26
C GLN A 143 -35.21 -5.76 -26.78
N TRP A 144 -34.15 -5.07 -27.20
CA TRP A 144 -33.83 -4.86 -28.62
C TRP A 144 -33.34 -6.13 -29.32
N THR A 145 -32.51 -6.95 -28.65
CA THR A 145 -32.05 -8.23 -29.21
C THR A 145 -33.18 -9.26 -29.24
N SER A 146 -34.02 -9.35 -28.20
CA SER A 146 -35.14 -10.30 -28.17
C SER A 146 -36.22 -9.99 -29.21
N SER A 147 -36.36 -8.73 -29.62
CA SER A 147 -37.35 -8.30 -30.63
C SER A 147 -36.86 -8.43 -32.07
N ARG A 148 -35.54 -8.54 -32.30
CA ARG A 148 -34.95 -8.62 -33.65
C ARG A 148 -34.25 -9.94 -33.98
N ILE A 149 -33.85 -10.72 -33.00
CA ILE A 149 -33.16 -12.00 -33.19
C ILE A 149 -33.83 -13.05 -32.28
N PRO A 150 -34.78 -13.85 -32.80
CA PRO A 150 -35.38 -14.95 -32.04
C PRO A 150 -34.28 -15.98 -31.70
N GLY A 151 -34.06 -16.24 -30.41
CA GLY A 151 -33.10 -17.27 -29.92
C GLY A 151 -31.82 -16.74 -29.24
N ALA A 152 -31.54 -15.44 -29.27
CA ALA A 152 -30.30 -14.88 -28.68
C ALA A 152 -30.23 -14.91 -27.14
N GLY A 153 -31.29 -15.34 -26.45
CA GLY A 153 -31.36 -15.40 -24.98
C GLY A 153 -30.81 -16.70 -24.36
N GLU A 154 -30.59 -17.75 -25.15
CA GLU A 154 -30.19 -19.07 -24.62
C GLU A 154 -28.66 -19.28 -24.53
N GLU A 155 -27.85 -18.53 -25.29
CA GLU A 155 -26.37 -18.72 -25.31
C GLU A 155 -25.63 -18.16 -24.08
N LEU A 156 -26.24 -17.23 -23.31
CA LEU A 156 -25.56 -16.56 -22.20
C LEU A 156 -25.62 -17.31 -20.87
N GLU A 157 -26.53 -18.28 -20.70
CA GLU A 157 -26.50 -19.19 -19.53
C GLU A 157 -25.45 -20.29 -19.70
N ASP A 158 -25.22 -20.77 -20.93
CA ASP A 158 -24.31 -21.88 -21.22
C ASP A 158 -22.83 -21.51 -21.00
N VAL A 159 -22.47 -20.23 -21.25
CA VAL A 159 -21.12 -19.72 -20.99
C VAL A 159 -20.80 -19.62 -19.49
N ARG A 160 -21.82 -19.43 -18.63
CA ARG A 160 -21.64 -19.37 -17.17
C ARG A 160 -21.48 -20.74 -16.52
N GLN A 161 -22.04 -21.80 -17.08
CA GLN A 161 -21.82 -23.16 -16.58
C GLN A 161 -20.48 -23.76 -16.99
N ARG A 162 -19.88 -23.29 -18.09
CA ARG A 162 -18.63 -23.85 -18.64
C ARG A 162 -17.33 -23.40 -17.95
N PHE A 163 -17.41 -22.45 -17.02
CA PHE A 163 -16.25 -21.92 -16.26
C PHE A 163 -16.42 -22.05 -14.75
N ARG A 164 -17.04 -23.15 -14.29
CA ARG A 164 -17.01 -23.57 -12.88
C ARG A 164 -16.24 -24.87 -12.73
#